data_AF-A0A7K4NET8-F1
#
_entry.id   AF-A0A7K4NET8-F1
#
_cell.length_a   1.000
_cell.length_b   1.000
_cell.length_c   1.000
_cell.angle_alpha   90.00
_cell.angle_beta   90.00
_cell.angle_gamma   90.00
#
_symmetry.space_group_name_H-M   'P 1'
#
loop_
_entity.id
_entity.type
_entity.pdbx_description
1 polymer ?
#
loop_
_entity_poly.entity_id
_entity_poly.type
_entity_poly.pdbx_seq_one_letter_code
_entity_poly.pdbx_strand_id
1 'polypeptide(L)'
;MGYVFNHLATLVCGVFASVLTLLWPMLVDYAEALDVVFILAVPIMWFLTAVCFVAQRSADYMHGHEPSHKSAKKPVYTADGNKTG
;
A
#
# COMPACT_ATOMS: atom_id res chain seq x y z
N MET A 1 11.45 2.36 -7.79
CA MET A 1 10.48 1.33 -7.35
C MET A 1 9.22 1.49 -8.19
N GLY A 2 8.52 0.40 -8.51
CA GLY A 2 7.46 0.36 -9.54
C GLY A 2 6.36 1.42 -9.39
N TYR A 3 5.61 1.66 -10.47
CA TYR A 3 4.69 2.80 -10.72
C TYR A 3 3.63 3.09 -9.61
N VAL A 4 3.52 2.24 -8.61
CA VAL A 4 2.53 2.30 -7.50
C VAL A 4 3.18 2.10 -6.12
N PHE A 5 4.45 2.51 -5.97
CA PHE A 5 5.18 2.76 -4.71
C PHE A 5 4.51 2.22 -3.45
N ASN A 6 4.72 0.93 -3.13
CA ASN A 6 4.28 0.26 -1.91
C ASN A 6 2.77 0.34 -1.56
N HIS A 7 1.96 0.94 -2.43
CA HIS A 7 0.59 1.34 -2.14
C HIS A 7 -0.46 0.35 -2.68
N LEU A 8 0.03 -0.79 -3.18
CA LEU A 8 -0.75 -1.81 -3.87
C LEU A 8 -1.86 -2.37 -2.99
N ALA A 9 -1.61 -2.62 -1.69
CA ALA A 9 -2.65 -3.20 -0.84
C ALA A 9 -3.80 -2.21 -0.57
N THR A 10 -3.53 -0.90 -0.54
CA THR A 10 -4.59 0.12 -0.39
C THR A 10 -5.35 0.28 -1.69
N LEU A 11 -4.67 0.21 -2.84
CA LEU A 11 -5.36 0.21 -4.14
C LEU A 11 -6.28 -1.00 -4.28
N VAL A 12 -5.79 -2.20 -3.97
CA VAL A 12 -6.62 -3.42 -4.05
C VAL A 12 -7.80 -3.36 -3.09
N CYS A 13 -7.57 -2.95 -1.82
CA CYS A 13 -8.68 -2.80 -0.85
C CYS A 13 -9.68 -1.72 -1.29
N GLY A 14 -9.21 -0.57 -1.78
CA GLY A 14 -10.07 0.53 -2.21
C GLY A 14 -10.88 0.19 -3.46
N VAL A 15 -10.29 -0.50 -4.45
CA VAL A 15 -11.01 -0.99 -5.64
C VAL A 15 -12.08 -2.00 -5.20
N PHE A 16 -11.74 -2.95 -4.33
CA PHE A 16 -12.69 -3.94 -3.84
C PHE A 16 -13.85 -3.30 -3.04
N ALA A 17 -13.55 -2.34 -2.15
CA ALA A 17 -14.56 -1.59 -1.41
C ALA A 17 -15.50 -0.81 -2.35
N SER A 18 -14.93 -0.20 -3.40
CA SER A 18 -15.69 0.51 -4.43
C SER A 18 -16.62 -0.42 -5.20
N VAL A 19 -16.14 -1.60 -5.60
CA VAL A 19 -16.95 -2.62 -6.29
C VAL A 19 -18.11 -3.06 -5.39
N LEU A 20 -17.87 -3.37 -4.11
CA LEU A 20 -18.95 -3.74 -3.19
C LEU A 20 -19.98 -2.61 -3.01
N THR A 21 -19.52 -1.36 -2.92
CA THR A 21 -20.41 -0.20 -2.77
C THR A 21 -21.28 0.01 -4.02
N LEU A 22 -20.72 -0.15 -5.22
CA LEU A 22 -21.46 -0.04 -6.48
C LEU A 22 -22.40 -1.22 -6.74
N LEU A 23 -22.01 -2.40 -6.26
CA LEU A 23 -22.75 -3.63 -6.44
C LEU A 23 -23.96 -3.72 -5.50
N TRP A 24 -23.89 -3.06 -4.33
CA TRP A 24 -24.96 -3.01 -3.33
C TRP A 24 -26.35 -2.62 -3.89
N PRO A 25 -26.55 -1.46 -4.56
CA PRO A 25 -27.87 -1.09 -5.08
C PRO A 25 -28.42 -2.06 -6.14
N MET A 26 -27.58 -2.90 -6.76
CA MET A 26 -28.03 -3.89 -7.74
C MET A 26 -28.48 -5.21 -7.09
N LEU A 27 -27.97 -5.53 -5.89
CA LEU A 27 -28.27 -6.78 -5.18
C LEU A 27 -29.16 -6.62 -3.95
N VAL A 28 -29.42 -5.39 -3.50
CA VAL A 28 -30.29 -5.10 -2.35
C VAL A 28 -31.72 -5.63 -2.56
N ASP A 29 -32.27 -5.48 -3.76
CA ASP A 29 -33.63 -5.93 -4.10
C ASP A 29 -33.71 -7.43 -4.45
N TYR A 30 -32.58 -8.13 -4.56
CA TYR A 30 -32.55 -9.55 -4.92
C TYR A 30 -32.80 -10.47 -3.72
N ALA A 31 -32.24 -10.13 -2.55
CA ALA A 31 -32.46 -10.86 -1.32
C ALA A 31 -32.11 -10.01 -0.09
N GLU A 32 -33.01 -9.98 0.88
CA GLU A 32 -32.82 -9.30 2.19
C GLU A 32 -31.52 -9.74 2.91
N ALA A 33 -31.14 -11.01 2.74
CA ALA A 33 -29.90 -11.54 3.31
C ALA A 33 -28.64 -10.87 2.72
N LEU A 34 -28.68 -10.44 1.44
CA LEU A 34 -27.57 -9.74 0.81
C LEU A 34 -27.46 -8.31 1.33
N ASP A 35 -28.57 -7.64 1.62
CA ASP A 35 -28.54 -6.29 2.19
C ASP A 35 -27.79 -6.25 3.53
N VAL A 36 -28.08 -7.21 4.43
CA VAL A 36 -27.37 -7.35 5.70
C VAL A 36 -25.88 -7.61 5.49
N VAL A 37 -25.51 -8.41 4.48
CA VAL A 37 -24.10 -8.67 4.13
C VAL A 37 -23.42 -7.39 3.64
N PHE A 38 -24.06 -6.59 2.78
CA PHE A 38 -23.50 -5.34 2.29
C PHE A 38 -23.39 -4.27 3.38
N ILE A 39 -24.39 -4.16 4.28
CA ILE A 39 -24.36 -3.28 5.46
C ILE A 39 -23.13 -3.54 6.33
N LEU A 40 -22.70 -4.79 6.48
CA LEU A 40 -21.52 -5.13 7.26
C LEU A 40 -20.23 -5.07 6.44
N ALA A 41 -20.24 -5.62 5.22
CA ALA A 41 -19.04 -5.76 4.41
C ALA A 41 -18.51 -4.41 3.90
N VAL A 42 -19.38 -3.49 3.47
CA VAL A 42 -18.99 -2.18 2.94
C VAL A 42 -18.19 -1.35 3.95
N PRO A 43 -18.69 -1.09 5.18
CA PRO A 43 -17.93 -0.30 6.15
C PRO A 43 -16.64 -1.01 6.61
N ILE A 44 -16.65 -2.34 6.74
CA ILE A 44 -15.44 -3.10 7.11
C ILE A 44 -14.36 -2.96 6.02
N MET A 45 -14.73 -3.05 4.75
CA MET A 45 -13.77 -2.90 3.64
C MET A 45 -13.22 -1.48 3.53
N TRP A 46 -14.05 -0.47 3.76
CA TRP A 46 -13.57 0.92 3.84
C TRP A 46 -12.64 1.15 5.04
N PHE A 47 -12.94 0.53 6.19
CA PHE A 47 -12.06 0.55 7.36
C PHE A 47 -10.70 -0.11 7.06
N LEU A 48 -10.70 -1.31 6.47
CA LEU A 48 -9.45 -1.99 6.07
C LEU A 48 -8.66 -1.16 5.06
N THR A 49 -9.33 -0.50 4.12
CA THR A 49 -8.68 0.42 3.17
C THR A 49 -7.95 1.56 3.90
N ALA A 50 -8.60 2.17 4.89
CA ALA A 50 -7.99 3.23 5.70
C ALA A 50 -6.80 2.71 6.52
N VAL A 51 -6.90 1.51 7.11
CA VAL A 51 -5.79 0.88 7.86
C VAL A 51 -4.61 0.57 6.93
N CYS A 52 -4.86 0.00 5.75
CA CYS A 52 -3.83 -0.27 4.75
C CYS A 52 -3.14 1.02 4.29
N PHE A 53 -3.89 2.12 4.14
CA PHE A 53 -3.36 3.43 3.79
C PHE A 53 -2.38 3.94 4.84
N VAL A 54 -2.79 3.93 6.11
CA VAL A 54 -1.95 4.39 7.23
C VAL A 54 -0.72 3.49 7.37
N ALA A 55 -0.87 2.18 7.25
CA ALA A 55 0.23 1.23 7.35
C ALA A 55 1.29 1.48 6.28
N GLN A 56 0.89 1.63 5.01
CA GLN A 56 1.83 1.89 3.91
C GLN A 56 2.51 3.24 4.07
N ARG A 57 1.75 4.27 4.44
CA ARG A 57 2.29 5.59 4.70
C ARG A 57 3.30 5.59 5.84
N SER A 58 3.05 4.81 6.91
CA SER A 58 3.99 4.65 8.02
C SER A 58 5.29 3.96 7.59
N ALA A 59 5.20 2.93 6.74
CA ALA A 59 6.36 2.26 6.18
C ALA A 59 7.18 3.22 5.30
N ASP A 60 6.53 4.04 4.48
CA ASP A 60 7.21 5.04 3.65
C ASP A 60 7.89 6.13 4.50
N TYR A 61 7.28 6.56 5.62
CA TYR A 61 7.91 7.50 6.56
C TYR A 61 9.13 6.89 7.26
N MET A 62 9.08 5.62 7.66
CA MET A 62 10.21 4.94 8.31
C MET A 62 11.37 4.67 7.37
N HIS A 63 11.10 4.34 6.09
CA HIS A 63 12.13 4.13 5.07
C HIS A 63 12.67 5.45 4.48
N GLY A 64 11.94 6.57 4.62
CA GLY A 64 12.42 7.91 4.23
C GLY A 64 13.28 8.60 5.28
N HIS A 65 13.30 8.10 6.51
CA HIS A 65 14.07 8.64 7.65
C HIS A 65 15.32 7.82 8.01
N GLU A 66 15.73 6.86 7.19
CA GLU A 66 17.12 6.46 7.22
C GLU A 66 17.95 7.63 6.65
N PRO A 67 18.95 8.16 7.38
CA PRO A 67 19.99 8.88 6.68
C PRO A 67 20.52 7.87 5.67
N SER A 68 20.52 8.24 4.38
CA SER A 68 21.30 7.53 3.37
C SER A 68 22.77 7.60 3.79
N HIS A 69 23.14 6.73 4.70
CA HIS A 69 24.43 6.62 5.35
C HIS A 69 24.80 5.15 5.37
N LYS A 70 24.79 4.54 4.18
CA LYS A 70 25.88 3.65 3.78
C LYS A 70 26.30 3.96 2.36
N SER A 71 27.23 4.91 2.30
CA SER A 71 28.35 4.87 1.38
C SER A 71 28.90 3.44 1.29
N ALA A 72 28.87 2.88 0.09
CA ALA A 72 29.89 1.95 -0.36
C ALA A 72 30.11 2.19 -1.86
N LYS A 73 30.57 3.40 -2.22
CA LYS A 73 31.60 3.46 -3.26
C LYS A 73 32.69 2.54 -2.74
N LYS A 74 32.78 1.31 -3.24
CA LYS A 74 33.88 0.40 -2.91
C LYS A 74 35.15 1.15 -3.31
N PRO A 75 36.06 1.53 -2.40
CA PRO A 75 37.35 2.02 -2.85
C PRO A 75 38.04 0.82 -3.51
N VAL A 76 38.11 0.82 -4.84
CA VAL A 76 38.97 -0.11 -5.56
C VAL A 76 40.39 0.34 -5.26
N TYR A 77 41.08 -0.41 -4.40
CA TYR A 77 42.50 -0.23 -4.20
C TYR A 77 43.23 -0.91 -5.37
N THR A 78 43.70 -0.13 -6.32
CA THR A 78 44.75 -0.57 -7.25
C THR A 78 46.03 -0.80 -6.44
N ALA A 79 46.86 -1.77 -6.85
CA ALA A 79 48.07 -2.19 -6.12
C ALA A 79 49.06 -1.04 -5.78
N ASP A 80 48.94 0.11 -6.42
CA ASP A 80 49.74 1.33 -6.19
C ASP A 80 49.20 2.27 -5.09
N GLY A 81 48.10 1.93 -4.40
CA GLY A 81 47.67 2.64 -3.19
C GLY A 81 47.05 4.05 -3.37
N ASN A 82 46.88 4.54 -4.60
CA ASN A 82 46.24 5.84 -4.83
C ASN A 82 44.70 5.73 -4.93
N LYS A 83 43.98 6.69 -4.34
CA LYS A 83 42.51 6.79 -4.43
C LYS A 83 42.15 7.73 -5.57
N THR A 84 41.67 7.21 -6.70
CA THR A 84 41.04 8.06 -7.73
C THR A 84 39.53 8.18 -7.44
N GLY A 85 39.07 9.42 -7.35
CA GLY A 85 37.68 9.81 -7.14
C GLY A 85 36.98 10.19 -8.44
#